data_AF-A0A2V8L5Q4-F1
#
_entry.id   AF-A0A2V8L5Q4-F1
#
_cell.length_a   1.000
_cell.length_b   1.000
_cell.length_c   1.000
_cell.angle_alpha   90.00
_cell.angle_beta   90.00
_cell.angle_gamma   90.00
#
_symmetry.space_group_name_H-M   'P 1'
#
loop_
_entity.id
_entity.type
_entity.pdbx_description
1 polymer ?
#
loop_
_entity_poly.entity_id
_entity_poly.type
_entity_poly.pdbx_seq_one_letter_code
_entity_poly.pdbx_strand_id
1 'polypeptide(L)'
;MVKDFFVDQFLTTSEAAKKLGVSPGRVRQLVVDGRLPVVKIGRDNLIRLADLELVKDRKTGRPSNQKSDKATLSGKRTPKRREKS
;
A
#
# COMPACT_ATOMS: atom_id res chain seq x y z
N MET A 1 -10.40 29.83 3.71
CA MET A 1 -9.56 28.67 4.08
C MET A 1 -10.50 27.50 4.31
N VAL A 2 -10.76 26.72 3.26
CA VAL A 2 -11.84 25.72 3.22
C VAL A 2 -11.37 24.46 3.94
N LYS A 3 -12.09 24.04 4.98
CA LYS A 3 -11.72 22.96 5.90
C LYS A 3 -12.81 21.88 5.88
N ASP A 4 -13.24 21.48 4.68
CA ASP A 4 -14.41 20.62 4.47
C ASP A 4 -14.09 19.35 3.66
N PHE A 5 -12.86 18.82 3.76
CA PHE A 5 -12.48 17.57 3.08
C PHE A 5 -12.91 16.30 3.84
N PHE A 6 -13.63 16.43 4.95
CA PHE A 6 -14.00 15.35 5.86
C PHE A 6 -15.50 15.12 5.86
N VAL A 7 -16.01 14.31 4.92
CA VAL A 7 -17.17 13.45 5.19
C VAL A 7 -17.08 12.22 4.25
N ASP A 8 -16.67 11.07 4.78
CA ASP A 8 -16.86 9.72 4.20
C ASP A 8 -16.37 9.42 2.77
N GLN A 9 -15.21 9.94 2.35
CA GLN A 9 -14.56 9.38 1.16
C GLN A 9 -13.96 8.00 1.47
N PHE A 10 -14.54 6.97 0.84
CA PHE A 10 -13.94 5.65 0.75
C PHE A 10 -12.86 5.64 -0.33
N LEU A 11 -11.71 5.10 0.03
CA LEU A 11 -10.55 4.95 -0.85
C LEU A 11 -10.33 3.49 -1.16
N THR A 12 -9.94 3.20 -2.40
CA THR A 12 -9.38 1.91 -2.74
C THR A 12 -8.02 1.72 -2.05
N THR A 13 -7.59 0.46 -1.92
CA THR A 13 -6.24 0.14 -1.41
C THR A 13 -5.11 0.89 -2.12
N SER A 14 -5.24 1.12 -3.42
CA SER A 14 -4.24 1.85 -4.23
C SER A 14 -4.20 3.33 -3.90
N GLU A 15 -5.34 3.97 -3.66
CA GLU A 15 -5.41 5.39 -3.29
C GLU A 15 -4.96 5.60 -1.85
N ALA A 16 -5.38 4.72 -0.94
CA ALA A 16 -4.88 4.70 0.44
C ALA A 16 -3.36 4.57 0.48
N ALA A 17 -2.78 3.71 -0.37
CA ALA A 17 -1.33 3.54 -0.48
C ALA A 17 -0.62 4.83 -0.89
N LYS A 18 -1.15 5.54 -1.90
CA LYS A 18 -0.61 6.84 -2.34
C LYS A 18 -0.70 7.88 -1.23
N LYS A 19 -1.81 7.94 -0.50
CA LYS A 19 -2.01 8.88 0.63
C LYS A 19 -1.07 8.60 1.80
N LEU A 20 -0.79 7.32 2.07
CA LEU A 20 0.11 6.89 3.14
C LEU A 20 1.59 6.88 2.73
N GLY A 21 1.91 7.04 1.44
CA GLY A 21 3.28 6.94 0.93
C GLY A 21 3.88 5.53 1.07
N VAL A 22 3.06 4.49 0.99
CA VAL A 22 3.47 3.08 1.11
C VAL A 22 3.06 2.27 -0.11
N SER A 23 3.51 1.02 -0.22
CA SER A 23 3.06 0.13 -1.29
C SER A 23 1.62 -0.38 -1.04
N PRO A 24 0.83 -0.69 -2.09
CA PRO A 24 -0.49 -1.29 -1.93
C PRO A 24 -0.45 -2.64 -1.19
N GLY A 25 0.61 -3.41 -1.37
CA GLY A 25 0.84 -4.65 -0.61
C GLY A 25 0.96 -4.39 0.88
N ARG A 26 1.59 -3.29 1.30
CA ARG A 26 1.65 -2.91 2.71
C ARG A 26 0.27 -2.54 3.26
N VAL A 27 -0.54 -1.82 2.48
CA VAL A 27 -1.92 -1.53 2.87
C VAL A 27 -2.71 -2.83 3.06
N ARG A 28 -2.61 -3.78 2.11
CA ARG A 28 -3.23 -5.11 2.26
C ARG A 28 -2.76 -5.85 3.51
N GLN A 29 -1.47 -5.79 3.82
CA GLN A 29 -0.95 -6.37 5.05
C GLN A 29 -1.57 -5.73 6.30
N LEU A 30 -1.72 -4.40 6.34
CA LEU A 30 -2.36 -3.71 7.47
C LEU A 30 -3.83 -4.14 7.65
N VAL A 31 -4.52 -4.40 6.54
CA VAL A 31 -5.89 -4.95 6.55
C VAL A 31 -5.90 -6.37 7.12
N VAL A 32 -4.99 -7.24 6.65
CA VAL A 32 -4.86 -8.62 7.14
C VAL A 32 -4.46 -8.66 8.62
N ASP A 33 -3.57 -7.76 9.05
CA ASP A 33 -3.13 -7.60 10.43
C ASP A 33 -4.24 -7.01 11.34
N GLY A 34 -5.41 -6.62 10.78
CA GLY A 34 -6.51 -6.02 11.52
C GLY A 34 -6.25 -4.59 12.02
N ARG A 35 -5.18 -3.94 11.53
CA ARG A 35 -4.77 -2.59 11.96
C ARG A 35 -5.44 -1.47 11.19
N LEU A 36 -6.01 -1.79 10.02
CA LEU A 36 -6.71 -0.84 9.19
C LEU A 36 -8.11 -1.40 8.88
N PRO A 37 -9.18 -0.79 9.42
CA PRO A 37 -10.54 -1.23 9.15
C PRO A 37 -10.89 -0.97 7.68
N VAL A 38 -11.63 -1.91 7.09
CA VAL A 38 -12.08 -1.85 5.70
C VAL A 38 -13.50 -2.36 5.55
N VAL A 39 -14.18 -1.85 4.53
CA VAL A 39 -15.43 -2.38 4.02
C VAL A 39 -15.13 -3.12 2.73
N LYS A 40 -15.42 -4.42 2.68
CA LYS A 40 -15.24 -5.23 1.48
C LYS A 40 -16.48 -5.10 0.59
N ILE A 41 -16.30 -4.59 -0.63
CA ILE A 41 -17.37 -4.51 -1.64
C ILE A 41 -16.90 -5.26 -2.88
N GLY A 42 -17.49 -6.44 -3.11
CA GLY A 42 -17.08 -7.34 -4.19
C GLY A 42 -15.63 -7.78 -4.06
N ARG A 43 -14.80 -7.37 -5.04
CA ARG A 43 -13.36 -7.67 -5.09
C ARG A 43 -12.49 -6.61 -4.39
N ASP A 44 -13.05 -5.44 -4.12
CA ASP A 44 -12.31 -4.30 -3.61
C ASP A 44 -12.48 -4.12 -2.10
N ASN A 45 -11.38 -3.69 -1.46
CA ASN A 45 -11.39 -3.25 -0.08
C ASN A 45 -11.41 -1.72 -0.08
N LEU A 46 -12.47 -1.17 0.51
CA LEU A 46 -12.66 0.26 0.67
C LEU A 46 -12.25 0.67 2.08
N ILE A 47 -11.38 1.65 2.17
CA ILE A 47 -10.82 2.19 3.41
C ILE A 47 -11.37 3.59 3.60
N ARG A 48 -11.90 3.92 4.77
CA ARG A 48 -12.32 5.30 5.03
C ARG A 48 -11.08 6.18 5.16
N LEU A 49 -11.14 7.38 4.59
CA LEU A 49 -10.05 8.34 4.68
C LEU A 49 -9.63 8.63 6.14
N ALA A 50 -10.60 8.72 7.05
CA ALA A 50 -10.36 8.96 8.47
C ALA A 50 -9.57 7.82 9.14
N ASP A 51 -9.79 6.58 8.71
CA ASP A 51 -9.13 5.41 9.30
C ASP A 51 -7.65 5.31 8.92
N LEU A 52 -7.21 6.04 7.88
CA LEU A 52 -5.78 6.09 7.52
C LEU A 52 -4.93 6.68 8.63
N GLU A 53 -5.50 7.52 9.50
CA GLU A 53 -4.76 8.15 10.59
C GLU A 53 -4.28 7.14 11.63
N LEU A 54 -5.00 6.02 11.80
CA LEU A 54 -4.66 4.94 12.72
C LEU A 54 -3.30 4.29 12.40
N VAL A 55 -2.84 4.39 11.15
CA VAL A 55 -1.64 3.72 10.64
C VAL A 55 -0.56 4.69 10.15
N LYS A 56 -0.76 6.01 10.32
CA LYS A 56 0.23 7.04 9.92
C LYS A 56 1.53 6.93 10.70
N ASP A 57 1.46 6.70 12.01
CA ASP A 57 2.65 6.60 12.85
C ASP A 57 3.35 5.25 12.71
N ARG A 58 4.51 5.25 12.04
CA ARG A 58 5.33 4.06 11.84
C ARG A 58 6.80 4.32 12.19
N LYS A 59 7.32 3.51 13.12
CA LYS A 59 8.76 3.23 13.19
C LYS A 59 9.11 2.19 12.13
N THR A 60 9.76 2.60 11.04
CA THR A 60 10.34 1.66 10.07
C THR A 60 11.50 0.91 10.75
N GLY A 61 11.35 -0.40 10.95
CA GLY A 61 12.36 -1.21 11.65
C GLY A 61 13.56 -1.60 10.77
N ARG A 62 13.35 -1.83 9.46
CA ARG A 62 14.43 -2.14 8.50
C ARG A 62 14.63 -0.95 7.58
N PRO A 63 15.81 -0.30 7.57
CA PRO A 63 16.07 0.79 6.63
C PRO A 63 15.88 0.27 5.20
N SER A 64 15.18 1.06 4.38
CA SER A 64 15.02 0.74 2.96
C SER A 64 16.37 0.87 2.27
N ASN A 65 16.79 -0.15 1.51
CA ASN A 65 17.91 -0.02 0.59
C ASN A 65 17.40 0.71 -0.66
N GLN A 66 17.41 2.04 -0.64
CA GLN A 66 16.89 2.95 -1.68
C GLN A 66 17.73 2.90 -2.99
N LYS A 67 18.04 1.71 -3.52
CA LYS A 67 18.82 1.49 -4.75
C LYS A 67 18.04 0.70 -5.81
N SER A 68 16.80 1.09 -6.13
CA SER A 68 16.04 0.41 -7.19
C SER A 68 15.51 1.29 -8.33
N ASP A 69 15.53 2.62 -8.20
CA ASP A 69 14.92 3.48 -9.24
C ASP A 69 15.83 3.80 -10.43
N LYS A 70 17.04 3.21 -10.52
CA LYS A 70 17.93 3.36 -11.69
C LYS A 70 18.20 2.06 -12.47
N ALA A 71 17.54 0.94 -12.13
CA ALA A 71 17.81 -0.35 -12.79
C ALA A 71 16.84 -0.70 -13.93
N THR A 72 15.78 0.08 -14.19
CA THR A 72 14.87 -0.17 -15.32
C THR A 72 15.37 0.31 -16.67
N LEU A 73 16.53 0.98 -16.72
CA LEU A 73 17.23 1.31 -17.99
C LEU A 73 18.39 0.35 -18.31
N SER A 74 18.60 -0.71 -17.53
CA SER A 74 19.69 -1.67 -17.77
C SER A 74 19.35 -3.06 -17.24
N GLY A 75 19.08 -3.98 -18.18
CA GLY A 75 19.55 -5.36 -18.11
C GLY A 75 19.17 -6.25 -16.90
N LYS A 76 18.46 -7.33 -17.23
CA LYS A 76 18.56 -8.68 -16.65
C LYS A 76 17.94 -8.91 -15.26
N ARG A 77 16.77 -9.56 -15.26
CA ARG A 77 16.50 -10.67 -14.33
C ARG A 77 15.92 -11.88 -15.09
N THR A 78 16.61 -12.99 -14.88
CA THR A 78 16.68 -14.28 -15.57
C THR A 78 15.36 -15.06 -15.58
N PRO A 79 15.00 -15.83 -16.64
CA PRO A 79 13.89 -16.76 -16.57
C PRO A 79 14.18 -17.83 -15.50
N LYS A 80 13.25 -17.98 -14.55
CA LYS A 80 13.31 -19.05 -13.56
C LYS A 80 13.02 -20.37 -14.25
N ARG A 81 14.10 -21.02 -14.69
CA ARG A 81 14.24 -22.44 -15.05
C ARG A 81 13.16 -23.30 -14.37
N ARG A 82 12.13 -23.68 -15.12
CA ARG A 82 11.35 -24.88 -14.85
C ARG A 82 12.03 -26.01 -15.59
N GLU A 83 13.00 -26.61 -14.95
CA GLU A 83 13.41 -27.97 -15.30
C GLU A 83 12.53 -28.96 -14.54
N LYS A 84 12.33 -30.12 -15.17
CA LYS A 84 11.67 -31.36 -14.71
C LYS A 84 10.17 -31.41 -15.06
N SER A 85 9.64 -32.46 -15.69
CA SER A 85 10.14 -33.80 -16.04
C SER A 85 9.43 -34.29 -17.31
#